data_AF-A0A3B9AM52-F1
#
_entry.id   AF-A0A3B9AM52-F1
#
_cell.length_a   1.000
_cell.length_b   1.000
_cell.length_c   1.000
_cell.angle_alpha   90.00
_cell.angle_beta   90.00
_cell.angle_gamma   90.00
#
_symmetry.space_group_name_H-M   'P 1'
#
loop_
_entity.id
_entity.type
_entity.pdbx_description
1 polymer ?
#
loop_
_entity_poly.entity_id
_entity_poly.type
_entity_poly.pdbx_seq_one_letter_code
_entity_poly.pdbx_strand_id
1 'polypeptide(L)'
;MKILHVLILAGALLGFQACSGSKNFTDNPAAPGFNAAGSDARAVAIADEVMHAMGGRKAWDETRGLSWTFFNRRKLSWDKHAGTCRIEWLTKKQVIEVNLNSGAGTVVLNDVVQTYPDSLAKYLDIGKKVWINDSYWLVMPFKLKDSGVTLRYLGDAKTESGEASDLLQLTFAGVGVTPDNKYHVWVDKKSRLVTQWAYFEKFTDDKPGLTNAWSGYIKVGKILISTERGSRGSMAPVEALD
;
A
#
# COMPACT_ATOMS: atom_id res chain seq x y z
N MET A 1 32.44 2.92 -77.57
CA MET A 1 32.72 3.18 -76.13
C MET A 1 31.38 3.44 -75.46
N LYS A 2 30.85 2.46 -74.71
CA LYS A 2 29.47 2.47 -74.17
C LYS A 2 29.46 3.22 -72.83
N ILE A 3 28.61 4.22 -72.69
CA ILE A 3 28.41 4.99 -71.44
C ILE A 3 27.46 4.19 -70.54
N LEU A 4 27.98 3.72 -69.42
CA LEU A 4 27.26 2.99 -68.38
C LEU A 4 26.60 4.01 -67.42
N HIS A 5 25.28 4.00 -67.33
CA HIS A 5 24.53 4.76 -66.33
C HIS A 5 24.54 3.97 -65.01
N VAL A 6 25.18 4.51 -63.98
CA VAL A 6 25.10 4.00 -62.61
C VAL A 6 24.03 4.83 -61.88
N LEU A 7 22.86 4.23 -61.65
CA LEU A 7 21.88 4.74 -60.69
C LEU A 7 22.36 4.37 -59.27
N ILE A 8 22.61 5.39 -58.44
CA ILE A 8 22.84 5.20 -57.00
C ILE A 8 21.48 5.35 -56.30
N LEU A 9 20.94 4.23 -55.82
CA LEU A 9 19.73 4.18 -55.00
C LEU A 9 20.12 4.43 -53.53
N ALA A 10 19.86 5.63 -53.02
CA ALA A 10 20.06 5.95 -51.60
C ALA A 10 18.90 5.39 -50.77
N GLY A 11 19.13 4.27 -50.08
CA GLY A 11 18.20 3.72 -49.10
C GLY A 11 18.25 4.51 -47.80
N ALA A 12 17.16 5.19 -47.45
CA ALA A 12 17.00 5.83 -46.15
C ALA A 12 16.65 4.76 -45.09
N LEU A 13 17.61 4.42 -44.23
CA LEU A 13 17.32 3.69 -42.98
C LEU A 13 16.65 4.65 -41.99
N LEU A 14 15.34 4.50 -41.82
CA LEU A 14 14.60 5.08 -40.69
C LEU A 14 14.88 4.26 -39.43
N GLY A 15 15.82 4.73 -38.60
CA GLY A 15 16.05 4.19 -37.28
C GLY A 15 14.90 4.54 -36.34
N PHE A 16 14.11 3.55 -35.95
CA PHE A 16 13.20 3.65 -34.81
C PHE A 16 14.02 3.69 -33.51
N GLN A 17 14.29 4.88 -32.99
CA GLN A 17 14.71 5.04 -31.59
C GLN A 17 13.45 5.05 -30.71
N ALA A 18 13.15 3.89 -30.12
CA ALA A 18 12.21 3.81 -29.01
C ALA A 18 12.86 4.47 -27.78
N CYS A 19 12.52 5.72 -27.51
CA CYS A 19 12.83 6.38 -26.25
C CYS A 19 11.99 5.75 -25.12
N SER A 20 12.51 4.70 -24.46
CA SER A 20 12.05 4.31 -23.14
C SER A 20 12.58 5.29 -22.10
N GLY A 21 12.02 6.49 -22.08
CA GLY A 21 12.27 7.47 -21.03
C GLY A 21 11.56 7.03 -19.74
N SER A 22 12.31 6.49 -18.78
CA SER A 22 11.85 6.36 -17.41
C SER A 22 11.53 7.76 -16.87
N LYS A 23 10.26 8.09 -16.70
CA LYS A 23 9.87 9.33 -16.03
C LYS A 23 10.37 9.23 -14.58
N ASN A 24 11.28 10.11 -14.18
CA ASN A 24 11.71 10.20 -12.79
C ASN A 24 10.56 10.82 -11.97
N PHE A 25 9.84 10.01 -11.22
CA PHE A 25 8.83 10.46 -10.28
C PHE A 25 9.51 10.88 -8.97
N THR A 26 10.05 12.09 -8.92
CA THR A 26 10.77 12.62 -7.75
C THR A 26 9.88 12.99 -6.56
N ASP A 27 8.55 12.90 -6.72
CA ASP A 27 7.59 13.49 -5.79
C ASP A 27 7.13 12.55 -4.67
N ASN A 28 7.82 11.43 -4.43
CA ASN A 28 7.48 10.48 -3.36
C ASN A 28 8.66 10.33 -2.37
N PRO A 29 8.86 11.27 -1.44
CA PRO A 29 9.94 11.17 -0.45
C PRO A 29 9.74 9.95 0.45
N ALA A 30 10.83 9.26 0.78
CA ALA A 30 10.78 8.21 1.78
C ALA A 30 10.55 8.80 3.17
N ALA A 31 9.86 8.07 4.04
CA ALA A 31 9.68 8.48 5.43
C ALA A 31 11.04 8.48 6.17
N PRO A 32 11.23 9.35 7.18
CA PRO A 32 12.39 9.28 8.05
C PRO A 32 12.55 7.87 8.62
N GLY A 33 13.73 7.28 8.47
CA GLY A 33 14.01 5.91 8.91
C GLY A 33 13.70 4.80 7.90
N PHE A 34 13.29 5.12 6.67
CA PHE A 34 13.28 4.15 5.56
C PHE A 34 14.69 3.61 5.31
N ASN A 35 14.84 2.29 5.12
CA ASN A 35 16.15 1.68 4.90
C ASN A 35 16.58 1.81 3.44
N ALA A 36 16.94 3.03 3.02
CA ALA A 36 17.39 3.30 1.65
C ALA A 36 18.66 2.53 1.29
N ALA A 37 19.64 2.45 2.21
CA ALA A 37 20.91 1.76 1.97
C ALA A 37 20.75 0.25 1.78
N GLY A 38 19.77 -0.36 2.46
CA GLY A 38 19.43 -1.78 2.30
C GLY A 38 18.46 -2.06 1.16
N SER A 39 17.92 -1.05 0.48
CA SER A 39 16.90 -1.23 -0.55
C SER A 39 17.47 -1.18 -1.96
N ASP A 40 16.89 -1.97 -2.87
CA ASP A 40 17.30 -1.95 -4.27
C ASP A 40 16.77 -0.69 -4.97
N ALA A 41 17.62 0.03 -5.69
CA ALA A 41 17.24 1.26 -6.41
C ALA A 41 16.05 1.04 -7.37
N ARG A 42 16.01 -0.13 -8.04
CA ARG A 42 14.88 -0.49 -8.91
C ARG A 42 13.58 -0.67 -8.12
N ALA A 43 13.62 -1.30 -6.95
CA ALA A 43 12.44 -1.49 -6.12
C ALA A 43 11.91 -0.14 -5.59
N VAL A 44 12.81 0.77 -5.23
CA VAL A 44 12.46 2.13 -4.81
C VAL A 44 11.79 2.90 -5.95
N ALA A 45 12.33 2.83 -7.18
CA ALA A 45 11.72 3.47 -8.35
C ALA A 45 10.32 2.92 -8.65
N ILE A 46 10.13 1.60 -8.53
CA ILE A 46 8.80 0.97 -8.68
C ILE A 46 7.83 1.47 -7.60
N ALA A 47 8.28 1.65 -6.36
CA ALA A 47 7.44 2.22 -5.31
C ALA A 47 7.00 3.67 -5.62
N ASP A 48 7.84 4.45 -6.31
CA ASP A 48 7.49 5.81 -6.75
C ASP A 48 6.43 5.79 -7.87
N GLU A 49 6.55 4.83 -8.80
CA GLU A 49 5.52 4.60 -9.83
C GLU A 49 4.19 4.15 -9.24
N VAL A 50 4.22 3.29 -8.21
CA VAL A 50 3.02 2.86 -7.47
C VAL A 50 2.34 4.07 -6.81
N MET A 51 3.09 4.90 -6.09
CA MET A 51 2.55 6.12 -5.49
C MET A 51 1.93 7.05 -6.54
N HIS A 52 2.62 7.24 -7.67
CA HIS A 52 2.11 8.07 -8.77
C HIS A 52 0.80 7.52 -9.35
N ALA A 53 0.74 6.22 -9.64
CA ALA A 53 -0.43 5.56 -10.20
C ALA A 53 -1.67 5.66 -9.30
N MET A 54 -1.49 5.72 -7.99
CA MET A 54 -2.58 5.86 -7.02
C MET A 54 -3.01 7.32 -6.75
N GLY A 55 -2.53 8.29 -7.54
CA GLY A 55 -2.90 9.71 -7.42
C GLY A 55 -1.77 10.62 -6.93
N GLY A 56 -0.61 10.05 -6.58
CA GLY A 56 0.58 10.79 -6.19
C GLY A 56 0.63 11.17 -4.71
N ARG A 57 1.86 11.43 -4.23
CA ARG A 57 2.17 11.75 -2.84
C ARG A 57 1.36 12.93 -2.30
N LYS A 58 1.29 14.03 -3.06
CA LYS A 58 0.56 15.23 -2.66
C LYS A 58 -0.92 14.93 -2.40
N ALA A 59 -1.57 14.17 -3.28
CA ALA A 59 -2.97 13.79 -3.08
C ALA A 59 -3.14 12.90 -1.84
N TRP A 60 -2.21 11.97 -1.60
CA TRP A 60 -2.20 11.19 -0.36
C TRP A 60 -2.02 12.08 0.87
N ASP A 61 -1.08 13.02 0.89
CA ASP A 61 -0.85 13.90 2.04
C ASP A 61 -2.04 14.82 2.33
N GLU A 62 -2.63 15.39 1.28
CA GLU A 62 -3.81 16.25 1.38
C GLU A 62 -5.08 15.50 1.81
N THR A 63 -5.12 14.16 1.68
CA THR A 63 -6.29 13.38 2.13
C THR A 63 -6.34 13.38 3.66
N ARG A 64 -7.27 14.16 4.22
CA ARG A 64 -7.50 14.34 5.66
C ARG A 64 -7.70 13.02 6.39
N GLY A 65 -8.57 12.17 5.86
CA GLY A 65 -8.89 10.91 6.50
C GLY A 65 -9.62 9.94 5.59
N LEU A 66 -9.79 8.72 6.08
CA LEU A 66 -10.47 7.63 5.38
C LEU A 66 -11.44 6.93 6.32
N SER A 67 -12.59 6.53 5.80
CA SER A 67 -13.47 5.55 6.45
C SER A 67 -13.53 4.26 5.63
N TRP A 68 -13.67 3.13 6.32
CA TRP A 68 -13.88 1.84 5.65
C TRP A 68 -14.57 0.80 6.54
N THR A 69 -15.10 -0.27 5.94
CA THR A 69 -15.65 -1.42 6.67
C THR A 69 -14.76 -2.64 6.51
N PHE A 70 -13.99 -2.99 7.54
CA PHE A 70 -13.04 -4.09 7.49
C PHE A 70 -13.74 -5.46 7.50
N PHE A 71 -13.85 -6.11 6.33
CA PHE A 71 -14.40 -7.46 6.13
C PHE A 71 -15.75 -7.71 6.79
N ASN A 72 -16.63 -6.68 6.78
CA ASN A 72 -17.92 -6.71 7.46
C ASN A 72 -17.85 -7.03 8.97
N ARG A 73 -16.70 -6.77 9.63
CA ARG A 73 -16.49 -7.03 11.07
C ARG A 73 -16.55 -5.75 11.90
N ARG A 74 -15.98 -4.67 11.38
CA ARG A 74 -15.90 -3.38 12.08
C ARG A 74 -15.71 -2.24 11.08
N LYS A 75 -16.27 -1.09 11.42
CA LYS A 75 -16.06 0.18 10.71
C LYS A 75 -14.91 0.93 11.35
N LEU A 76 -14.08 1.55 10.53
CA LEU A 76 -13.03 2.46 10.97
C LEU A 76 -13.24 3.82 10.31
N SER A 77 -12.98 4.88 11.07
CA SER A 77 -12.88 6.26 10.58
C SER A 77 -11.57 6.82 11.10
N TRP A 78 -10.60 7.00 10.22
CA TRP A 78 -9.24 7.45 10.53
C TRP A 78 -9.03 8.86 10.02
N ASP A 79 -8.88 9.83 10.92
CA ASP A 79 -8.40 11.17 10.60
C ASP A 79 -6.86 11.16 10.69
N LYS A 80 -6.21 11.21 9.52
CA LYS A 80 -4.75 11.15 9.39
C LYS A 80 -4.08 12.41 9.94
N HIS A 81 -4.72 13.56 9.75
CA HIS A 81 -4.17 14.85 10.16
C HIS A 81 -4.30 15.05 11.66
N ALA A 82 -5.45 14.70 12.24
CA ALA A 82 -5.66 14.76 13.69
C ALA A 82 -4.96 13.61 14.43
N GLY A 83 -4.59 12.53 13.71
CA GLY A 83 -4.01 11.33 14.31
C GLY A 83 -5.00 10.62 15.22
N THR A 84 -6.26 10.51 14.81
CA THR A 84 -7.32 9.85 15.60
C THR A 84 -8.00 8.76 14.78
N CYS A 85 -8.49 7.72 15.45
CA CYS A 85 -9.29 6.70 14.81
C CYS A 85 -10.48 6.29 15.68
N ARG A 86 -11.68 6.31 15.08
CA ARG A 86 -12.88 5.71 15.64
C ARG A 86 -13.08 4.32 15.06
N ILE A 87 -13.31 3.33 15.91
CA ILE A 87 -13.50 1.93 15.54
C ILE A 87 -14.80 1.44 16.16
N GLU A 88 -15.70 0.94 15.33
CA GLU A 88 -17.00 0.43 15.73
C GLU A 88 -17.16 -1.02 15.27
N TRP A 89 -17.37 -1.93 16.22
CA TRP A 89 -17.59 -3.34 15.91
C TRP A 89 -19.02 -3.58 15.46
N LEU A 90 -19.19 -4.36 14.40
CA LEU A 90 -20.52 -4.69 13.85
C LEU A 90 -21.16 -5.89 14.53
N THR A 91 -20.35 -6.76 15.14
CA THR A 91 -20.82 -8.00 15.79
C THR A 91 -21.00 -7.88 17.30
N LYS A 92 -20.67 -6.73 17.89
CA LYS A 92 -20.81 -6.44 19.32
C LYS A 92 -20.88 -4.95 19.56
N LYS A 93 -21.53 -4.54 20.65
CA LYS A 93 -21.63 -3.15 21.08
C LYS A 93 -20.30 -2.66 21.67
N GLN A 94 -19.39 -2.27 20.80
CA GLN A 94 -18.09 -1.73 21.18
C GLN A 94 -17.70 -0.61 20.23
N VAL A 95 -17.39 0.55 20.80
CA VAL A 95 -16.83 1.71 20.11
C VAL A 95 -15.57 2.14 20.84
N ILE A 96 -14.48 2.33 20.11
CA ILE A 96 -13.23 2.88 20.63
C ILE A 96 -12.85 4.07 19.77
N GLU A 97 -12.63 5.21 20.39
CA GLU A 97 -11.98 6.36 19.76
C GLU A 97 -10.61 6.52 20.40
N VAL A 98 -9.55 6.47 19.59
CA VAL A 98 -8.18 6.53 20.08
C VAL A 98 -7.41 7.62 19.34
N ASN A 99 -6.71 8.47 20.09
CA ASN A 99 -5.67 9.33 19.57
C ASN A 99 -4.39 8.50 19.41
N LEU A 100 -3.94 8.33 18.18
CA LEU A 100 -2.85 7.44 17.79
C LEU A 100 -1.48 7.94 18.28
N ASN A 101 -1.37 9.27 18.48
CA ASN A 101 -0.15 9.93 18.94
C ASN A 101 0.04 9.77 20.46
N SER A 102 -1.01 10.04 21.24
CA SER A 102 -0.96 10.01 22.72
C SER A 102 -1.39 8.68 23.33
N GLY A 103 -2.16 7.87 22.60
CA GLY A 103 -2.80 6.65 23.11
C GLY A 103 -4.05 6.91 23.96
N ALA A 104 -4.42 8.17 24.22
CA ALA A 104 -5.63 8.53 24.97
C ALA A 104 -6.90 8.43 24.10
N GLY A 105 -8.08 8.38 24.73
CA GLY A 105 -9.33 8.32 23.98
C GLY A 105 -10.53 7.90 24.82
N THR A 106 -11.60 7.48 24.14
CA THR A 106 -12.85 7.03 24.75
C THR A 106 -13.15 5.58 24.38
N VAL A 107 -13.80 4.87 25.30
CA VAL A 107 -14.19 3.48 25.12
C VAL A 107 -15.63 3.32 25.60
N VAL A 108 -16.50 2.81 24.73
CA VAL A 108 -17.89 2.49 25.04
C VAL A 108 -18.12 1.00 24.81
N LEU A 109 -18.57 0.28 25.84
CA LEU A 109 -18.89 -1.14 25.81
C LEU A 109 -20.32 -1.35 26.27
N ASN A 110 -21.14 -2.03 25.46
CA ASN A 110 -22.55 -2.27 25.77
C ASN A 110 -23.29 -1.00 26.23
N ASP A 111 -23.08 0.10 25.49
CA ASP A 111 -23.67 1.43 25.76
C ASP A 111 -23.17 2.11 27.06
N VAL A 112 -22.11 1.58 27.69
CA VAL A 112 -21.50 2.14 28.91
C VAL A 112 -20.11 2.71 28.61
N VAL A 113 -19.92 4.00 28.91
CA VAL A 113 -18.62 4.66 28.86
C VAL A 113 -17.70 4.07 29.92
N GLN A 114 -16.53 3.62 29.51
CA GLN A 114 -15.52 3.08 30.41
C GLN A 114 -14.66 4.19 30.98
N THR A 115 -14.62 4.30 32.30
CA THR A 115 -13.86 5.34 33.02
C THR A 115 -12.76 4.78 33.92
N TYR A 116 -12.78 3.47 34.20
CA TYR A 116 -11.75 2.81 35.00
C TYR A 116 -10.41 2.77 34.23
N PRO A 117 -9.29 3.23 34.83
CA PRO A 117 -8.00 3.36 34.13
C PRO A 117 -7.52 2.08 33.44
N ASP A 118 -7.57 0.92 34.11
CA ASP A 118 -7.06 -0.34 33.55
C ASP A 118 -7.89 -0.81 32.34
N SER A 119 -9.21 -0.69 32.43
CA SER A 119 -10.11 -0.98 31.31
C SER A 119 -9.84 -0.04 30.15
N LEU A 120 -9.72 1.27 30.42
CA LEU A 120 -9.48 2.27 29.39
C LEU A 120 -8.14 2.00 28.66
N ALA A 121 -7.05 1.80 29.41
CA ALA A 121 -5.73 1.51 28.85
C ALA A 121 -5.74 0.25 27.98
N LYS A 122 -6.35 -0.84 28.46
CA LYS A 122 -6.47 -2.09 27.71
C LYS A 122 -7.19 -1.91 26.37
N TYR A 123 -8.35 -1.25 26.37
CA TYR A 123 -9.15 -1.11 25.16
C TYR A 123 -8.57 -0.07 24.19
N LEU A 124 -7.93 0.99 24.66
CA LEU A 124 -7.23 1.94 23.79
C LEU A 124 -6.02 1.29 23.10
N ASP A 125 -5.25 0.44 23.80
CA ASP A 125 -4.20 -0.38 23.19
C ASP A 125 -4.76 -1.32 22.12
N ILE A 126 -5.89 -2.00 22.40
CA ILE A 126 -6.60 -2.80 21.39
C ILE A 126 -6.99 -1.95 20.18
N GLY A 127 -7.56 -0.76 20.40
CA GLY A 127 -7.94 0.16 19.33
C GLY A 127 -6.75 0.54 18.45
N LYS A 128 -5.63 0.91 19.06
CA LYS A 128 -4.40 1.25 18.33
C LYS A 128 -3.87 0.06 17.52
N LYS A 129 -3.81 -1.14 18.09
CA LYS A 129 -3.37 -2.37 17.40
C LYS A 129 -4.29 -2.73 16.23
N VAL A 130 -5.60 -2.58 16.41
CA VAL A 130 -6.59 -2.78 15.35
C VAL A 130 -6.39 -1.78 14.21
N TRP A 131 -6.21 -0.49 14.51
CA TRP A 131 -5.91 0.50 13.48
C TRP A 131 -4.61 0.18 12.73
N ILE A 132 -3.53 -0.20 13.44
CA ILE A 132 -2.25 -0.57 12.81
C ILE A 132 -2.47 -1.70 11.79
N ASN A 133 -3.15 -2.77 12.19
CA ASN A 133 -3.42 -3.90 11.29
C ASN A 133 -4.33 -3.49 10.14
N ASP A 134 -5.50 -2.91 10.43
CA ASP A 134 -6.56 -2.73 9.43
C ASP A 134 -6.23 -1.65 8.42
N SER A 135 -5.57 -0.57 8.86
CA SER A 135 -5.08 0.44 7.93
C SER A 135 -4.01 -0.13 7.02
N TYR A 136 -3.15 -1.04 7.51
CA TYR A 136 -2.15 -1.70 6.67
C TYR A 136 -2.81 -2.56 5.58
N TRP A 137 -3.85 -3.32 5.93
CA TRP A 137 -4.67 -4.04 4.96
C TRP A 137 -5.30 -3.12 3.91
N LEU A 138 -5.60 -1.87 4.24
CA LEU A 138 -6.18 -0.89 3.31
C LEU A 138 -5.13 -0.20 2.43
N VAL A 139 -4.03 0.27 3.01
CA VAL A 139 -3.14 1.28 2.39
C VAL A 139 -1.67 0.84 2.24
N MET A 140 -1.33 -0.44 2.40
CA MET A 140 0.06 -0.92 2.23
C MET A 140 0.79 -0.36 0.99
N PRO A 141 0.19 -0.25 -0.21
CA PRO A 141 0.86 0.33 -1.38
C PRO A 141 1.36 1.76 -1.19
N PHE A 142 0.70 2.58 -0.35
CA PHE A 142 1.16 3.93 -0.02
C PHE A 142 2.33 3.93 0.99
N LYS A 143 2.64 2.77 1.58
CA LYS A 143 3.60 2.58 2.68
C LYS A 143 4.89 1.88 2.25
N LEU A 144 5.09 1.66 0.95
CA LEU A 144 6.28 0.97 0.42
C LEU A 144 7.61 1.66 0.80
N LYS A 145 7.57 2.95 1.15
CA LYS A 145 8.73 3.74 1.61
C LYS A 145 8.56 4.28 3.04
N ASP A 146 7.73 3.63 3.86
CA ASP A 146 7.59 3.96 5.29
C ASP A 146 8.87 3.63 6.09
N SER A 147 8.97 4.17 7.30
CA SER A 147 10.08 3.93 8.22
C SER A 147 10.30 2.43 8.46
N GLY A 148 11.55 2.00 8.55
CA GLY A 148 11.93 0.61 8.82
C GLY A 148 11.73 -0.36 7.65
N VAL A 149 11.13 0.07 6.53
CA VAL A 149 10.93 -0.79 5.36
C VAL A 149 12.24 -0.96 4.58
N THR A 150 12.49 -2.19 4.15
CA THR A 150 13.51 -2.53 3.15
C THR A 150 12.85 -3.14 1.92
N LEU A 151 13.17 -2.62 0.73
CA LEU A 151 12.61 -3.07 -0.55
C LEU A 151 13.64 -3.87 -1.36
N ARG A 152 13.26 -5.05 -1.84
CA ARG A 152 14.04 -5.80 -2.84
C ARG A 152 13.23 -6.03 -4.10
N TYR A 153 13.89 -5.99 -5.25
CA TYR A 153 13.28 -6.38 -6.52
C TYR A 153 13.64 -7.83 -6.81
N LEU A 154 12.63 -8.70 -6.83
CA LEU A 154 12.80 -10.14 -7.00
C LEU A 154 12.77 -10.59 -8.47
N GLY A 155 12.54 -9.66 -9.41
CA GLY A 155 12.46 -9.97 -10.84
C GLY A 155 11.07 -9.75 -11.42
N ASP A 156 10.95 -10.14 -12.69
CA ASP A 156 9.67 -10.20 -13.38
C ASP A 156 8.90 -11.44 -12.92
N ALA A 157 7.60 -11.28 -12.70
CA ALA A 157 6.72 -12.35 -12.29
C ALA A 157 5.38 -12.29 -13.03
N LYS A 158 4.55 -13.29 -12.78
CA LYS A 158 3.12 -13.26 -13.10
C LYS A 158 2.33 -13.39 -11.81
N THR A 159 1.18 -12.73 -11.77
CA THR A 159 0.12 -13.00 -10.78
C THR A 159 -0.44 -14.42 -10.97
N GLU A 160 -1.27 -14.88 -10.04
CA GLU A 160 -1.97 -16.18 -10.15
C GLU A 160 -2.92 -16.23 -11.37
N SER A 161 -3.46 -15.09 -11.80
CA SER A 161 -4.25 -14.93 -13.02
C SER A 161 -3.42 -14.72 -14.30
N GLY A 162 -2.09 -14.69 -14.19
CA GLY A 162 -1.17 -14.69 -15.33
C GLY A 162 -0.75 -13.32 -15.86
N GLU A 163 -1.15 -12.21 -15.22
CA GLU A 163 -0.75 -10.86 -15.60
C GLU A 163 0.71 -10.56 -15.26
N ALA A 164 1.42 -9.92 -16.19
CA ALA A 164 2.82 -9.59 -16.03
C ALA A 164 3.04 -8.48 -15.00
N SER A 165 3.92 -8.73 -14.03
CA SER A 165 4.19 -7.83 -12.90
C SER A 165 5.67 -7.72 -12.60
N ASP A 166 6.08 -6.61 -11.98
CA ASP A 166 7.31 -6.55 -11.20
C ASP A 166 7.05 -7.11 -9.80
N LEU A 167 7.92 -8.00 -9.31
CA LEU A 167 7.80 -8.57 -7.97
C LEU A 167 8.71 -7.85 -7.00
N LEU A 168 8.13 -7.26 -5.96
CA LEU A 168 8.86 -6.66 -4.85
C LEU A 168 8.78 -7.54 -3.61
N GLN A 169 9.84 -7.52 -2.80
CA GLN A 169 9.82 -7.99 -1.42
C GLN A 169 9.82 -6.79 -0.47
N LEU A 170 8.96 -6.84 0.54
CA LEU A 170 8.96 -5.93 1.70
C LEU A 170 9.37 -6.70 2.95
N THR A 171 10.32 -6.15 3.70
CA THR A 171 10.63 -6.56 5.08
C THR A 171 10.71 -5.33 6.00
N PHE A 172 10.64 -5.56 7.31
CA PHE A 172 10.62 -4.49 8.32
C PHE A 172 11.77 -4.65 9.31
N ALA A 173 12.24 -3.52 9.84
CA ALA A 173 13.17 -3.49 10.95
C ALA A 173 12.72 -2.44 11.98
N GLY A 174 12.52 -2.86 13.22
CA GLY A 174 12.23 -1.96 14.35
C GLY A 174 10.88 -1.21 14.28
N VAL A 175 9.93 -1.66 13.46
CA VAL A 175 8.63 -1.01 13.26
C VAL A 175 7.47 -2.01 13.21
N GLY A 176 6.25 -1.52 13.44
CA GLY A 176 5.03 -2.32 13.42
C GLY A 176 4.85 -3.20 14.66
N VAL A 177 3.76 -3.97 14.68
CA VAL A 177 3.47 -4.94 15.76
C VAL A 177 3.95 -6.35 15.42
N THR A 178 4.43 -6.55 14.19
CA THR A 178 4.86 -7.84 13.60
C THR A 178 6.11 -7.61 12.73
N PRO A 179 7.25 -7.25 13.33
CA PRO A 179 8.45 -6.85 12.59
C PRO A 179 9.10 -7.99 11.80
N ASP A 180 8.85 -9.24 12.20
CA ASP A 180 9.43 -10.42 11.54
C ASP A 180 8.74 -10.78 10.21
N ASN A 181 7.63 -10.13 9.87
CA ASN A 181 6.88 -10.44 8.67
C ASN A 181 7.65 -10.06 7.39
N LYS A 182 7.35 -10.79 6.31
CA LYS A 182 7.73 -10.44 4.94
C LYS A 182 6.50 -10.41 4.05
N TYR A 183 6.54 -9.56 3.04
CA TYR A 183 5.54 -9.55 1.99
C TYR A 183 6.18 -9.67 0.62
N HIS A 184 5.53 -10.40 -0.28
CA HIS A 184 5.75 -10.23 -1.72
C HIS A 184 4.62 -9.37 -2.29
N VAL A 185 4.96 -8.46 -3.20
CA VAL A 185 4.02 -7.49 -3.77
C VAL A 185 4.19 -7.49 -5.28
N TRP A 186 3.11 -7.80 -6.00
CA TRP A 186 3.07 -7.77 -7.45
C TRP A 186 2.57 -6.40 -7.91
N VAL A 187 3.41 -5.70 -8.66
CA VAL A 187 3.08 -4.42 -9.28
C VAL A 187 2.85 -4.65 -10.77
N ASP A 188 1.63 -4.43 -11.23
CA ASP A 188 1.27 -4.64 -12.64
C ASP A 188 2.13 -3.74 -13.56
N LYS A 189 2.65 -4.32 -14.64
CA LYS A 189 3.57 -3.59 -15.54
C LYS A 189 2.90 -2.49 -16.35
N LYS A 190 1.58 -2.48 -16.49
CA LYS A 190 0.84 -1.50 -17.31
C LYS A 190 0.29 -0.35 -16.47
N SER A 191 -0.49 -0.68 -15.45
CA SER A 191 -1.16 0.26 -14.55
C SER A 191 -0.26 0.79 -13.44
N ARG A 192 0.81 0.07 -13.11
CA ARG A 192 1.69 0.32 -11.95
C ARG A 192 0.95 0.27 -10.61
N LEU A 193 -0.24 -0.32 -10.56
CA LEU A 193 -0.95 -0.60 -9.32
C LEU A 193 -0.48 -1.93 -8.72
N VAL A 194 -0.55 -2.04 -7.39
CA VAL A 194 -0.41 -3.33 -6.71
C VAL A 194 -1.65 -4.15 -7.00
N THR A 195 -1.50 -5.35 -7.55
CA THR A 195 -2.62 -6.21 -7.98
C THR A 195 -2.70 -7.55 -7.25
N GLN A 196 -1.60 -7.95 -6.60
CA GLN A 196 -1.54 -9.15 -5.77
C GLN A 196 -0.46 -8.99 -4.71
N TRP A 197 -0.62 -9.72 -3.61
CA TRP A 197 0.34 -9.74 -2.52
C TRP A 197 0.39 -11.14 -1.89
N ALA A 198 1.49 -11.42 -1.20
CA ALA A 198 1.63 -12.60 -0.38
C ALA A 198 2.23 -12.24 0.99
N TYR A 199 1.79 -12.96 2.01
CA TYR A 199 2.17 -12.81 3.41
C TYR A 199 3.03 -13.98 3.86
N PHE A 200 4.11 -13.67 4.56
CA PHE A 200 4.97 -14.62 5.23
C PHE A 200 5.03 -14.24 6.70
N GLU A 201 4.80 -15.21 7.59
CA GLU A 201 4.82 -14.98 9.04
C GLU A 201 6.22 -14.61 9.52
N LYS A 202 7.25 -15.23 8.93
CA LYS A 202 8.65 -14.88 9.16
C LYS A 202 9.32 -14.56 7.84
N PHE A 203 10.24 -13.60 7.87
CA PHE A 203 10.99 -13.22 6.68
C PHE A 203 11.87 -14.36 6.15
N THR A 204 12.23 -15.31 7.02
CA THR A 204 12.95 -16.54 6.70
C THR A 204 12.09 -17.63 6.07
N ASP A 205 10.75 -17.48 6.03
CA ASP A 205 9.89 -18.52 5.49
C ASP A 205 9.99 -18.58 3.96
N ASP A 206 10.10 -19.79 3.41
CA ASP A 206 10.19 -20.03 1.97
C ASP A 206 8.83 -19.93 1.26
N LYS A 207 7.73 -20.21 1.98
CA LYS A 207 6.37 -20.25 1.42
C LYS A 207 5.45 -19.26 2.13
N PRO A 208 4.56 -18.57 1.40
CA PRO A 208 3.61 -17.66 2.03
C PRO A 208 2.52 -18.44 2.76
N GLY A 209 2.06 -17.90 3.89
CA GLY A 209 0.85 -18.37 4.57
C GLY A 209 -0.43 -17.93 3.86
N LEU A 210 -0.35 -16.88 3.04
CA LEU A 210 -1.45 -16.36 2.23
C LEU A 210 -0.89 -15.71 0.97
N THR A 211 -1.51 -15.99 -0.17
CA THR A 211 -1.36 -15.23 -1.42
C THR A 211 -2.75 -14.79 -1.85
N ASN A 212 -2.90 -13.53 -2.29
CA ASN A 212 -4.22 -13.01 -2.57
C ASN A 212 -4.21 -11.77 -3.47
N ALA A 213 -5.32 -11.56 -4.19
CA ALA A 213 -5.50 -10.37 -5.02
C ALA A 213 -5.61 -9.08 -4.18
N TRP A 214 -5.19 -7.98 -4.80
CA TRP A 214 -5.34 -6.60 -4.33
C TRP A 214 -6.05 -5.81 -5.42
N SER A 215 -7.39 -5.84 -5.43
CA SER A 215 -8.19 -5.44 -6.59
C SER A 215 -9.37 -4.52 -6.22
N GLY A 216 -10.19 -4.14 -7.20
CA GLY A 216 -11.32 -3.23 -6.97
C GLY A 216 -10.88 -1.82 -6.61
N TYR A 217 -9.93 -1.24 -7.37
CA TYR A 217 -9.54 0.15 -7.18
C TYR A 217 -10.69 1.09 -7.53
N ILE A 218 -11.04 1.95 -6.59
CA ILE A 218 -12.00 3.04 -6.76
C ILE A 218 -11.33 4.37 -6.47
N LYS A 219 -11.89 5.45 -6.99
CA LYS A 219 -11.46 6.81 -6.65
C LYS A 219 -12.07 7.23 -5.31
N VAL A 220 -11.21 7.63 -4.37
CA VAL A 220 -11.57 8.17 -3.06
C VAL A 220 -10.94 9.54 -2.94
N GLY A 221 -11.75 10.60 -3.07
CA GLY A 221 -11.22 11.96 -3.23
C GLY A 221 -10.29 12.06 -4.46
N LYS A 222 -9.01 12.36 -4.23
CA LYS A 222 -7.98 12.49 -5.28
C LYS A 222 -7.10 11.24 -5.44
N ILE A 223 -7.29 10.20 -4.65
CA ILE A 223 -6.47 8.98 -4.66
C ILE A 223 -7.24 7.76 -5.15
N LEU A 224 -6.52 6.70 -5.54
CA LEU A 224 -7.11 5.39 -5.80
C LEU A 224 -6.89 4.46 -4.60
N ILE A 225 -7.95 3.76 -4.18
CA ILE A 225 -7.90 2.76 -3.12
C ILE A 225 -8.56 1.47 -3.62
N SER A 226 -7.88 0.35 -3.41
CA SER A 226 -8.42 -0.99 -3.65
C SER A 226 -9.32 -1.42 -2.49
N THR A 227 -10.56 -1.84 -2.81
CA THR A 227 -11.53 -2.32 -1.82
C THR A 227 -11.54 -3.83 -1.64
N GLU A 228 -10.99 -4.61 -2.57
CA GLU A 228 -11.10 -6.07 -2.56
C GLU A 228 -9.80 -6.77 -2.18
N ARG A 229 -9.91 -7.77 -1.29
CA ARG A 229 -8.82 -8.65 -0.87
C ARG A 229 -9.17 -10.09 -1.26
N GLY A 230 -9.50 -10.32 -2.53
CA GLY A 230 -9.87 -11.63 -3.07
C GLY A 230 -10.72 -12.48 -2.12
N SER A 231 -10.23 -13.67 -1.75
CA SER A 231 -10.97 -14.61 -0.89
C SER A 231 -11.18 -14.13 0.56
N ARG A 232 -10.49 -13.07 1.00
CA ARG A 232 -10.63 -12.48 2.35
C ARG A 232 -11.81 -11.52 2.45
N GLY A 233 -12.34 -11.07 1.32
CA GLY A 233 -13.51 -10.20 1.23
C GLY A 233 -13.17 -8.74 0.99
N SER A 234 -14.18 -7.90 1.19
CA SER A 234 -14.16 -6.48 0.86
C SER A 234 -13.89 -5.61 2.07
N MET A 235 -13.31 -4.44 1.82
CA MET A 235 -13.21 -3.33 2.77
C MET A 235 -14.22 -2.21 2.48
N ALA A 236 -15.07 -2.38 1.47
CA ALA A 236 -16.07 -1.40 1.08
C ALA A 236 -17.20 -1.27 2.13
N PRO A 237 -17.88 -0.10 2.21
CA PRO A 237 -17.56 1.14 1.50
C PRO A 237 -16.22 1.72 1.98
N VAL A 238 -15.51 2.42 1.09
CA VAL A 238 -14.32 3.22 1.44
C VAL A 238 -14.55 4.65 0.98
N GLU A 239 -14.41 5.61 1.88
CA GLU A 239 -14.71 7.02 1.63
C GLU A 239 -13.62 7.93 2.20
N ALA A 240 -13.50 9.13 1.64
CA ALA A 240 -12.68 10.17 2.23
C ALA A 240 -13.45 10.83 3.37
N LEU A 241 -12.76 11.21 4.44
CA LEU A 241 -13.31 12.12 5.44
C LEU A 241 -13.12 13.55 4.94
N ASP A 242 -14.20 14.33 4.93
CA ASP A 242 -14.20 15.76 4.59
C ASP A 242 -13.53 16.61 5.68
#